data_AF-A0A1G8JP69-F1
#
_entry.id   AF-A0A1G8JP69-F1
#
_cell.length_a   1.000
_cell.length_b   1.000
_cell.length_c   1.000
_cell.angle_alpha   90.00
_cell.angle_beta   90.00
_cell.angle_gamma   90.00
#
_symmetry.space_group_name_H-M   'P 1'
#
loop_
_entity.id
_entity.type
_entity.pdbx_description
1 polymer ?
#
loop_
_entity_poly.entity_id
_entity_poly.type
_entity_poly.pdbx_seq_one_letter_code
_entity_poly.pdbx_strand_id
1 'polypeptide(L)'
;MVFFVVVFGLTWWLGLYVVLRGWGVPGALRAGLGIVVFALALAVDALRVGLPGDVVWLGRVESVLIGVPLLLWSGACVRLVGAGDRLDWLWRFGVLPVGVVGLAGVVLSGGLFEGWHPAHLGLAVVLVAPLLGLAVLLARVSAGWLVVLATLFAGLGGALFLLPMRVPGWMLLGSLAVDMAMLGVAVSRSSAFLAGEVLWRDMFRSLLGAVAAGVLFGSQVLLLGVGEPSALPVVFGVVATAVTVFTLADPVHRLLDRLAFAGDGVMRRELAELRDSAAALPRLAEAVPVDDEEFVRLTRRALAAYGDLAKLTSSPLVHMPVVERRVRERGAGQPLDRAAELKQLLLESITRLKPRDGEFGTSEEWRYFNVLYFPYVVGLRPYRRGATHHGLSGDERRAFEWFVTQVPERTLYNWQKTAAKLIADDLRRGNRQ
;
A
#
# COMPACT_ATOMS: atom_id res chain seq x y z
N MET A 1 8.48 20.57 -22.12
CA MET A 1 9.56 19.62 -21.78
C MET A 1 9.67 19.36 -20.29
N VAL A 2 10.09 20.34 -19.46
CA VAL A 2 10.26 20.17 -18.00
C VAL A 2 9.01 19.60 -17.32
N PHE A 3 7.82 20.11 -17.68
CA PHE A 3 6.54 19.60 -17.17
C PHE A 3 6.38 18.08 -17.39
N PHE A 4 6.63 17.57 -18.60
CA PHE A 4 6.52 16.14 -18.92
C PHE A 4 7.51 15.30 -18.14
N VAL A 5 8.74 15.77 -17.96
CA VAL A 5 9.77 15.08 -17.17
C VAL A 5 9.36 15.00 -15.70
N VAL A 6 8.78 16.08 -15.14
CA VAL A 6 8.29 16.11 -13.76
C VAL A 6 7.09 15.16 -13.58
N VAL A 7 6.08 15.25 -14.46
CA VAL A 7 4.90 14.37 -14.40
C VAL A 7 5.34 12.91 -14.56
N PHE A 8 6.21 12.60 -15.52
CA PHE A 8 6.81 11.28 -15.69
C PHE A 8 7.49 10.79 -14.42
N GLY A 9 8.40 11.59 -13.83
CA GLY A 9 9.16 11.19 -12.65
C GLY A 9 8.25 10.90 -11.45
N LEU A 10 7.20 11.71 -11.25
CA LEU A 10 6.21 11.49 -10.19
C LEU A 10 5.36 10.25 -10.43
N THR A 11 4.86 10.04 -11.65
CA THR A 11 4.08 8.86 -12.02
C THR A 11 4.93 7.59 -11.91
N TRP A 12 6.17 7.62 -12.40
CA TRP A 12 7.13 6.52 -12.33
C TRP A 12 7.44 6.14 -10.88
N TRP A 13 7.77 7.13 -10.04
CA TRP A 13 7.99 6.95 -8.61
C TRP A 13 6.78 6.30 -7.93
N LEU A 14 5.58 6.83 -8.15
CA LEU A 14 4.37 6.34 -7.50
C LEU A 14 4.06 4.90 -7.92
N GLY A 15 4.24 4.57 -9.20
CA GLY A 15 4.07 3.21 -9.70
C GLY A 15 5.00 2.22 -9.02
N LEU A 16 6.30 2.54 -8.97
CA LEU A 16 7.30 1.72 -8.27
C LEU A 16 7.01 1.59 -6.77
N TYR A 17 6.63 2.69 -6.11
CA TYR A 17 6.28 2.70 -4.70
C TYR A 17 5.09 1.77 -4.40
N VAL A 18 4.03 1.83 -5.22
CA VAL A 18 2.85 0.98 -5.08
C VAL A 18 3.19 -0.50 -5.35
N VAL A 19 4.03 -0.80 -6.35
CA VAL A 19 4.49 -2.17 -6.64
C VAL A 19 5.25 -2.75 -5.45
N LEU A 20 6.19 -2.00 -4.88
CA LEU A 20 7.02 -2.45 -3.76
C LEU A 20 6.21 -2.71 -2.50
N ARG A 21 5.35 -1.75 -2.16
CA ARG A 21 4.51 -1.85 -0.96
C ARG A 21 3.40 -2.88 -1.12
N GLY A 22 2.91 -3.06 -2.34
CA GLY A 22 1.87 -4.00 -2.71
C GLY A 22 2.36 -5.42 -2.98
N TRP A 23 3.62 -5.73 -2.72
CA TRP A 23 4.18 -7.06 -3.01
C TRP A 23 3.42 -8.14 -2.22
N GLY A 24 2.75 -9.04 -2.93
CA GLY A 24 1.89 -10.09 -2.35
C GLY A 24 0.40 -9.77 -2.34
N VAL A 25 -0.01 -8.54 -2.69
CA VAL A 25 -1.41 -8.15 -2.89
C VAL A 25 -1.66 -7.97 -4.39
N PRO A 26 -2.31 -8.92 -5.09
CA PRO A 26 -2.45 -8.88 -6.55
C PRO A 26 -3.11 -7.61 -7.09
N GLY A 27 -4.08 -7.05 -6.36
CA GLY A 27 -4.73 -5.79 -6.76
C GLY A 27 -3.79 -4.59 -6.74
N ALA A 28 -2.95 -4.49 -5.70
CA ALA A 28 -1.97 -3.41 -5.60
C ALA A 28 -0.86 -3.56 -6.64
N LEU A 29 -0.40 -4.78 -6.90
CA LEU A 29 0.58 -5.06 -7.95
C LEU A 29 0.08 -4.64 -9.33
N ARG A 30 -1.17 -4.99 -9.68
CA ARG A 30 -1.78 -4.60 -10.96
C ARG A 30 -1.92 -3.08 -11.09
N ALA A 31 -2.36 -2.40 -10.04
CA ALA A 31 -2.46 -0.95 -10.03
C ALA A 31 -1.09 -0.28 -10.20
N GLY A 32 -0.08 -0.73 -9.45
CA GLY A 32 1.28 -0.21 -9.54
C GLY A 32 1.90 -0.43 -10.93
N LEU A 33 1.75 -1.63 -11.51
CA LEU A 33 2.20 -1.91 -12.87
C LEU A 33 1.48 -1.04 -13.91
N GLY A 34 0.18 -0.81 -13.74
CA GLY A 34 -0.58 0.11 -14.60
C GLY A 34 -0.01 1.52 -14.59
N ILE A 35 0.33 2.05 -13.41
CA ILE A 35 0.93 3.37 -13.25
C ILE A 35 2.34 3.43 -13.87
N VAL A 36 3.17 2.39 -13.71
CA VAL A 36 4.50 2.28 -14.34
C VAL A 36 4.39 2.28 -15.87
N VAL A 37 3.46 1.50 -16.42
CA VAL A 37 3.24 1.44 -17.87
C VAL A 37 2.72 2.79 -18.39
N PHE A 38 1.85 3.46 -17.63
CA PHE A 38 1.38 4.80 -18.00
C PHE A 38 2.50 5.85 -17.97
N ALA A 39 3.43 5.77 -17.02
CA ALA A 39 4.62 6.62 -17.03
C ALA A 39 5.44 6.40 -18.32
N LEU A 40 5.60 5.16 -18.79
CA LEU A 40 6.25 4.91 -20.09
C LEU A 40 5.46 5.55 -21.24
N ALA A 41 4.13 5.54 -21.21
CA ALA A 41 3.31 6.22 -22.21
C ALA A 41 3.61 7.72 -22.27
N LEU A 42 3.73 8.38 -21.10
CA LEU A 42 4.10 9.79 -21.01
C LEU A 42 5.49 10.10 -21.61
N ALA A 43 6.47 9.21 -21.38
CA ALA A 43 7.79 9.36 -21.97
C ALA A 43 7.75 9.17 -23.49
N VAL A 44 7.03 8.16 -23.98
CA VAL A 44 6.89 7.87 -25.42
C VAL A 44 6.17 9.00 -26.16
N ASP A 45 5.09 9.57 -25.60
CA ASP A 45 4.42 10.74 -26.18
C ASP A 45 5.36 11.95 -26.25
N ALA A 46 6.08 12.24 -25.16
CA ALA A 46 7.04 13.35 -25.13
C ALA A 46 8.19 13.16 -26.14
N LEU A 47 8.62 11.91 -26.38
CA LEU A 47 9.61 11.58 -27.41
C LEU A 47 9.04 11.73 -28.82
N ARG A 48 7.81 11.26 -29.05
CA ARG A 48 7.13 11.36 -30.36
C ARG A 48 6.90 12.81 -30.77
N VAL A 49 6.51 13.67 -29.83
CA VAL A 49 6.31 15.10 -30.07
C VAL A 49 7.63 15.87 -30.16
N GLY A 50 8.65 15.43 -29.41
CA GLY A 50 9.91 16.14 -29.29
C GLY A 50 10.95 15.81 -30.35
N LEU A 51 11.02 14.57 -30.84
CA LEU A 51 12.04 14.14 -31.79
C LEU A 51 11.69 14.57 -33.24
N PRO A 52 12.66 15.05 -34.02
CA PRO A 52 12.45 15.35 -35.44
C PRO A 52 12.27 14.07 -36.26
N GLY A 53 11.27 14.08 -37.15
CA GLY A 53 10.92 12.95 -38.02
C GLY A 53 9.57 12.33 -37.63
N ASP A 54 8.83 11.83 -38.62
CA ASP A 54 7.57 11.13 -38.35
C ASP A 54 7.85 9.69 -37.96
N VAL A 55 7.81 9.42 -36.65
CA VAL A 55 8.18 8.13 -36.08
C VAL A 55 6.92 7.30 -35.84
N VAL A 56 6.33 6.79 -36.92
CA VAL A 56 5.06 6.02 -36.91
C VAL A 56 5.06 4.89 -35.88
N TRP A 57 6.20 4.23 -35.66
CA TRP A 57 6.30 3.14 -34.69
C TRP A 57 6.16 3.61 -33.23
N LEU A 58 6.58 4.85 -32.89
CA LEU A 58 6.39 5.42 -31.54
C LEU A 58 4.90 5.59 -31.24
N GLY A 59 4.09 6.03 -32.21
CA GLY A 59 2.64 6.15 -32.04
C GLY A 59 1.95 4.81 -31.80
N ARG A 60 2.44 3.73 -32.44
CA ARG A 60 1.96 2.36 -32.17
C ARG A 60 2.32 1.88 -30.78
N VAL A 61 3.56 2.13 -30.33
CA VAL A 61 4.01 1.81 -28.97
C VAL A 61 3.20 2.60 -27.93
N GLU A 62 3.01 3.90 -28.15
CA GLU A 62 2.19 4.77 -27.30
C GLU A 62 0.77 4.22 -27.15
N SER A 63 0.17 3.77 -28.26
CA SER A 63 -1.18 3.21 -28.28
C SER A 63 -1.33 2.00 -27.33
N VAL A 64 -0.33 1.12 -27.32
CA VAL A 64 -0.29 -0.02 -26.40
C VAL A 64 -0.11 0.45 -24.96
N LEU A 65 0.84 1.37 -24.73
CA LEU A 65 1.18 1.85 -23.39
C LEU A 65 0.05 2.66 -22.74
N ILE A 66 -0.85 3.27 -23.51
CA ILE A 66 -2.04 3.94 -22.98
C ILE A 66 -3.15 2.93 -22.64
N GLY A 67 -3.31 1.88 -23.45
CA GLY A 67 -4.37 0.88 -23.26
C GLY A 67 -4.09 -0.17 -22.16
N VAL A 68 -2.84 -0.58 -21.98
CA VAL A 68 -2.46 -1.57 -20.96
C VAL A 68 -2.79 -1.14 -19.52
N PRO A 69 -2.55 0.12 -19.09
CA PRO A 69 -2.95 0.60 -17.77
C PRO A 69 -4.45 0.42 -17.49
N LEU A 70 -5.32 0.68 -18.48
CA LEU A 70 -6.77 0.49 -18.33
C LEU A 70 -7.13 -0.98 -18.08
N LEU A 71 -6.48 -1.92 -18.77
CA LEU A 71 -6.65 -3.35 -18.52
C LEU A 71 -6.20 -3.72 -17.11
N LEU A 72 -4.95 -3.42 -16.76
CA LEU A 72 -4.40 -3.74 -15.45
C LEU A 72 -5.24 -3.15 -14.33
N TRP A 73 -5.76 -1.95 -14.54
CA TRP A 73 -6.59 -1.25 -13.60
C TRP A 73 -7.96 -1.90 -13.38
N SER A 74 -8.64 -2.32 -14.45
CA SER A 74 -9.89 -3.08 -14.32
C SER A 74 -9.69 -4.34 -13.46
N GLY A 75 -8.53 -4.99 -13.58
CA GLY A 75 -8.16 -6.13 -12.74
C GLY A 75 -7.80 -5.75 -11.30
N ALA A 76 -7.26 -4.56 -11.05
CA ALA A 76 -7.01 -4.04 -9.71
C ALA A 76 -8.35 -3.75 -8.99
N CYS A 77 -9.27 -3.10 -9.70
CA CYS A 77 -10.63 -2.81 -9.25
C CYS A 77 -11.39 -4.09 -8.88
N VAL A 78 -11.34 -5.14 -9.72
CA VAL A 78 -11.95 -6.45 -9.42
C VAL A 78 -11.48 -7.01 -8.08
N ARG A 79 -10.20 -6.83 -7.74
CA ARG A 79 -9.62 -7.26 -6.47
C ARG A 79 -10.04 -6.38 -5.29
N LEU A 80 -10.22 -5.08 -5.50
CA LEU A 80 -10.64 -4.13 -4.45
C LEU A 80 -12.09 -4.33 -4.01
N VAL A 81 -13.00 -4.74 -4.90
CA VAL A 81 -14.42 -5.00 -4.56
C VAL A 81 -14.58 -6.24 -3.67
N GLY A 82 -13.55 -7.09 -3.55
CA GLY A 82 -13.60 -8.29 -2.71
C GLY A 82 -14.59 -9.34 -3.21
N ALA A 83 -14.96 -9.31 -4.50
CA ALA A 83 -16.08 -10.07 -5.07
C ALA A 83 -15.76 -11.55 -5.40
N GLY A 84 -14.78 -12.16 -4.71
CA GLY A 84 -14.43 -13.58 -4.81
C GLY A 84 -13.60 -13.99 -6.02
N ASP A 85 -13.08 -15.22 -6.00
CA ASP A 85 -12.16 -15.78 -7.02
C ASP A 85 -12.78 -15.85 -8.43
N ARG A 86 -14.12 -15.89 -8.53
CA ARG A 86 -14.83 -15.99 -9.81
C ARG A 86 -14.66 -14.75 -10.70
N LEU A 87 -14.78 -13.53 -10.16
CA LEU A 87 -14.57 -12.32 -10.96
C LEU A 87 -13.11 -12.15 -11.37
N ASP A 88 -12.18 -12.53 -10.50
CA ASP A 88 -10.76 -12.52 -10.87
C ASP A 88 -10.45 -13.54 -11.98
N TRP A 89 -11.09 -14.72 -11.92
CA TRP A 89 -11.00 -15.72 -12.98
C TRP A 89 -11.58 -15.19 -14.31
N LEU A 90 -12.79 -14.62 -14.29
CA LEU A 90 -13.42 -14.03 -15.48
C LEU A 90 -12.58 -12.90 -16.07
N TRP A 91 -11.96 -12.08 -15.22
CA TRP A 91 -11.05 -11.04 -15.67
C TRP A 91 -9.78 -11.61 -16.31
N ARG A 92 -9.13 -12.60 -15.67
CA ARG A 92 -7.89 -13.22 -16.17
C ARG A 92 -8.08 -13.98 -17.48
N PHE A 93 -9.18 -14.69 -17.62
CA PHE A 93 -9.42 -15.58 -18.78
C PHE A 93 -10.40 -15.01 -19.81
N GLY A 94 -11.11 -13.93 -19.50
CA GLY A 94 -12.01 -13.24 -20.41
C GLY A 94 -11.49 -11.85 -20.77
N VAL A 95 -11.60 -10.91 -19.82
CA VAL A 95 -11.32 -9.47 -20.07
C VAL A 95 -9.88 -9.23 -20.51
N LEU A 96 -8.90 -9.83 -19.83
CA LEU A 96 -7.48 -9.64 -20.12
C LEU A 96 -7.09 -10.12 -21.54
N PRO A 97 -7.34 -11.38 -21.96
CA PRO A 97 -6.97 -11.82 -23.30
C PRO A 97 -7.75 -11.09 -24.40
N VAL A 98 -9.06 -10.84 -24.21
CA VAL A 98 -9.85 -10.08 -25.18
C VAL A 98 -9.33 -8.64 -25.29
N GLY A 99 -8.95 -8.03 -24.18
CA GLY A 99 -8.32 -6.72 -24.14
C GLY A 99 -6.99 -6.66 -24.88
N VAL A 100 -6.12 -7.67 -24.67
CA VAL A 100 -4.84 -7.78 -25.37
C VAL A 100 -5.04 -7.92 -26.88
N VAL A 101 -5.99 -8.77 -27.31
CA VAL A 101 -6.34 -8.92 -28.73
C VAL A 101 -6.91 -7.61 -29.30
N GLY A 102 -7.76 -6.91 -28.55
CA GLY A 102 -8.30 -5.61 -28.95
C GLY A 102 -7.21 -4.56 -29.12
N LEU A 103 -6.24 -4.50 -28.20
CA LEU A 103 -5.08 -3.61 -28.31
C LEU A 103 -4.21 -3.94 -29.53
N ALA A 104 -3.96 -5.22 -29.78
CA ALA A 104 -3.25 -5.65 -30.98
C ALA A 104 -4.02 -5.24 -32.25
N GLY A 105 -5.35 -5.39 -32.26
CA GLY A 105 -6.21 -4.95 -33.36
C GLY A 105 -6.10 -3.45 -33.65
N VAL A 106 -6.08 -2.61 -32.61
CA VAL A 106 -5.88 -1.16 -32.75
C VAL A 106 -4.50 -0.82 -33.29
N VAL A 107 -3.45 -1.49 -32.83
CA VAL A 107 -2.09 -1.29 -33.37
C VAL A 107 -2.00 -1.67 -34.84
N LEU A 108 -2.65 -2.79 -35.23
CA LEU A 108 -2.69 -3.24 -36.61
C LEU A 108 -3.53 -2.32 -37.51
N SER A 109 -4.51 -1.60 -36.94
CA SER A 109 -5.33 -0.63 -37.67
C SER A 109 -4.73 0.79 -37.76
N GLY A 110 -3.46 0.97 -37.40
CA GLY A 110 -2.78 2.29 -37.47
C GLY A 110 -2.51 2.94 -36.11
N GLY A 111 -3.10 2.43 -35.03
CA GLY A 111 -2.95 2.97 -33.67
C GLY A 111 -4.11 3.89 -33.27
N LEU A 112 -4.07 4.37 -32.02
CA LEU A 112 -5.19 5.09 -31.39
C LEU A 112 -5.47 6.46 -31.99
N PHE A 113 -4.49 7.06 -32.66
CA PHE A 113 -4.54 8.43 -33.14
C PHE A 113 -4.75 8.52 -34.66
N GLU A 114 -4.70 7.40 -35.38
CA GLU A 114 -4.88 7.32 -36.83
C GLU A 114 -6.31 6.90 -37.20
N GLY A 115 -7.24 7.85 -37.10
CA GLY A 115 -8.62 7.68 -37.58
C GLY A 115 -9.48 6.68 -36.78
N TRP A 116 -10.80 6.79 -36.92
CA TRP A 116 -11.72 5.91 -36.19
C TRP A 116 -11.94 4.59 -36.95
N HIS A 117 -11.51 3.48 -36.34
CA HIS A 117 -11.78 2.12 -36.82
C HIS A 117 -12.73 1.36 -35.87
N PRO A 118 -13.55 0.41 -36.37
CA PRO A 118 -14.44 -0.41 -35.53
C PRO A 118 -13.72 -1.15 -34.39
N ALA A 119 -12.43 -1.46 -34.56
CA ALA A 119 -11.58 -2.04 -33.52
C ALA A 119 -11.50 -1.16 -32.26
N HIS A 120 -11.56 0.18 -32.41
CA HIS A 120 -11.58 1.14 -31.30
C HIS A 120 -12.86 1.01 -30.46
N LEU A 121 -14.01 0.83 -31.12
CA LEU A 121 -15.29 0.61 -30.44
C LEU A 121 -15.26 -0.72 -29.65
N GLY A 122 -14.79 -1.79 -30.29
CA GLY A 122 -14.65 -3.10 -29.64
C GLY A 122 -13.75 -3.03 -28.41
N LEU A 123 -12.59 -2.37 -28.53
CA LEU A 123 -11.68 -2.17 -27.41
C LEU A 123 -12.29 -1.27 -26.33
N ALA A 124 -12.96 -0.17 -26.70
CA ALA A 124 -13.66 0.71 -25.76
C ALA A 124 -14.68 -0.08 -24.93
N VAL A 125 -15.50 -0.91 -25.57
CA VAL A 125 -16.48 -1.75 -24.86
C VAL A 125 -15.80 -2.71 -23.90
N VAL A 126 -14.74 -3.39 -24.34
CA VAL A 126 -13.99 -4.35 -23.51
C VAL A 126 -13.31 -3.68 -22.31
N LEU A 127 -12.82 -2.45 -22.46
CA LEU A 127 -12.15 -1.71 -21.39
C LEU A 127 -13.14 -1.02 -20.44
N VAL A 128 -14.22 -0.45 -20.97
CA VAL A 128 -15.15 0.39 -20.21
C VAL A 128 -16.26 -0.42 -19.55
N ALA A 129 -16.79 -1.46 -20.20
CA ALA A 129 -17.90 -2.25 -19.65
C ALA A 129 -17.57 -2.92 -18.29
N PRO A 130 -16.38 -3.52 -18.08
CA PRO A 130 -16.00 -4.05 -16.77
C PRO A 130 -15.94 -2.96 -15.70
N LEU A 131 -15.47 -1.76 -16.06
CA LEU A 131 -15.34 -0.63 -15.13
C LEU A 131 -16.71 -0.06 -14.74
N LEU A 132 -17.64 0.06 -15.70
CA LEU A 132 -19.02 0.46 -15.45
C LEU A 132 -19.75 -0.57 -14.58
N GLY A 133 -19.64 -1.85 -14.91
CA GLY A 133 -20.23 -2.93 -14.09
C GLY A 133 -19.70 -2.91 -12.66
N LEU A 134 -18.42 -2.59 -12.50
CA LEU A 134 -17.77 -2.52 -11.21
C LEU A 134 -18.13 -1.24 -10.42
N ALA A 135 -18.31 -0.11 -11.10
CA ALA A 135 -18.86 1.11 -10.52
C ALA A 135 -20.27 0.88 -9.96
N VAL A 136 -21.13 0.16 -10.70
CA VAL A 136 -22.47 -0.23 -10.24
C VAL A 136 -22.40 -1.14 -9.01
N LEU A 137 -21.50 -2.13 -9.00
CA LEU A 137 -21.30 -3.01 -7.85
C LEU A 137 -20.81 -2.23 -6.62
N LEU A 138 -19.86 -1.31 -6.80
CA LEU A 138 -19.33 -0.46 -5.73
C LEU A 138 -20.37 0.51 -5.17
N ALA A 139 -21.27 1.03 -6.02
CA ALA A 139 -22.36 1.91 -5.61
C ALA A 139 -23.34 1.20 -4.67
N ARG A 140 -23.55 -0.11 -4.87
CA ARG A 140 -24.41 -0.94 -4.02
C ARG A 140 -23.85 -1.20 -2.63
N VAL A 141 -22.52 -1.09 -2.43
CA VAL A 141 -21.85 -1.37 -1.15
C VAL A 141 -21.39 -0.10 -0.42
N SER A 142 -21.92 1.07 -0.79
CA SER A 142 -21.63 2.37 -0.15
C SER A 142 -20.14 2.76 -0.09
N ALA A 143 -19.33 2.24 -1.02
CA ALA A 143 -17.92 2.54 -1.14
C ALA A 143 -17.69 3.86 -1.92
N GLY A 144 -18.23 4.97 -1.42
CA GLY A 144 -18.44 6.21 -2.19
C GLY A 144 -17.21 6.72 -2.96
N TRP A 145 -16.02 6.70 -2.37
CA TRP A 145 -14.81 7.17 -3.05
C TRP A 145 -14.31 6.20 -4.15
N LEU A 146 -14.51 4.89 -3.98
CA LEU A 146 -14.17 3.88 -4.99
C LEU A 146 -15.11 3.97 -6.19
N VAL A 147 -16.38 4.33 -5.97
CA VAL A 147 -17.36 4.58 -7.04
C VAL A 147 -16.97 5.80 -7.87
N VAL A 148 -16.59 6.90 -7.21
CA VAL A 148 -16.12 8.10 -7.91
C VAL A 148 -14.92 7.78 -8.77
N LEU A 149 -13.95 7.02 -8.23
CA LEU A 149 -12.75 6.62 -8.94
C LEU A 149 -13.06 5.67 -10.12
N ALA A 150 -13.89 4.64 -9.91
CA ALA A 150 -14.37 3.73 -10.96
C ALA A 150 -15.05 4.46 -12.12
N THR A 151 -15.91 5.43 -11.79
CA THR A 151 -16.71 6.19 -12.76
C THR A 151 -15.87 7.21 -13.53
N LEU A 152 -14.97 7.93 -12.85
CA LEU A 152 -14.04 8.88 -13.49
C LEU A 152 -13.22 8.20 -14.58
N PHE A 153 -12.67 7.05 -14.25
CA PHE A 153 -11.80 6.31 -15.13
C PHE A 153 -12.53 5.59 -16.27
N ALA A 154 -13.74 5.08 -16.00
CA ALA A 154 -14.62 4.57 -17.05
C ALA A 154 -14.98 5.69 -18.04
N GLY A 155 -15.24 6.89 -17.53
CA GLY A 155 -15.50 8.08 -18.33
C GLY A 155 -14.30 8.54 -19.15
N LEU A 156 -13.12 8.65 -18.52
CA LEU A 156 -11.90 9.13 -19.18
C LEU A 156 -11.32 8.10 -20.15
N GLY A 157 -11.33 6.83 -19.77
CA GLY A 157 -11.02 5.71 -20.64
C GLY A 157 -11.99 5.64 -21.82
N GLY A 158 -13.30 5.69 -21.58
CA GLY A 158 -14.29 5.70 -22.66
C GLY A 158 -14.16 6.90 -23.60
N ALA A 159 -13.91 8.09 -23.07
CA ALA A 159 -13.71 9.30 -23.86
C ALA A 159 -12.48 9.19 -24.77
N LEU A 160 -11.40 8.55 -24.31
CA LEU A 160 -10.18 8.37 -25.11
C LEU A 160 -10.39 7.52 -26.37
N PHE A 161 -11.22 6.47 -26.30
CA PHE A 161 -11.44 5.55 -27.43
C PHE A 161 -12.69 5.87 -28.26
N LEU A 162 -13.68 6.56 -27.69
CA LEU A 162 -14.97 6.82 -28.35
C LEU A 162 -15.07 8.19 -29.00
N LEU A 163 -14.32 9.19 -28.51
CA LEU A 163 -14.37 10.54 -29.04
C LEU A 163 -13.03 10.85 -29.73
N PRO A 164 -13.01 11.18 -31.04
CA PRO A 164 -11.86 11.82 -31.68
C PRO A 164 -11.73 13.23 -31.11
N MET A 165 -11.20 13.31 -29.89
CA MET A 165 -11.14 14.52 -29.10
C MET A 165 -10.11 15.48 -29.71
N ARG A 166 -10.55 16.69 -30.06
CA ARG A 166 -9.68 17.80 -30.49
C ARG A 166 -8.92 18.47 -29.33
N VAL A 167 -8.91 17.87 -28.14
CA VAL A 167 -8.15 18.43 -27.02
C VAL A 167 -6.65 18.21 -27.22
N PRO A 168 -5.82 19.16 -26.78
CA PRO A 168 -4.38 18.98 -26.77
C PRO A 168 -3.97 17.74 -25.96
N GLY A 169 -3.09 16.89 -26.51
CA GLY A 169 -2.70 15.62 -25.90
C GLY A 169 -2.15 15.77 -24.46
N TRP A 170 -1.46 16.86 -24.16
CA TRP A 170 -0.96 17.15 -22.81
C TRP A 170 -2.06 17.28 -21.76
N MET A 171 -3.26 17.73 -22.16
CA MET A 171 -4.39 17.94 -21.26
C MET A 171 -5.06 16.61 -20.94
N LEU A 172 -5.23 15.74 -21.94
CA LEU A 172 -5.70 14.36 -21.79
C LEU A 172 -4.75 13.53 -20.92
N LEU A 173 -3.45 13.56 -21.24
CA LEU A 173 -2.44 12.86 -20.47
C LEU A 173 -2.30 13.40 -19.05
N GLY A 174 -2.44 14.72 -18.87
CA GLY A 174 -2.48 15.35 -17.56
C GLY A 174 -3.66 14.86 -16.71
N SER A 175 -4.87 14.80 -17.28
CA SER A 175 -6.03 14.23 -16.58
C SER A 175 -5.85 12.76 -16.22
N LEU A 176 -5.32 11.94 -17.13
CA LEU A 176 -5.00 10.54 -16.86
C LEU A 176 -3.94 10.41 -15.76
N ALA A 177 -2.93 11.27 -15.74
CA ALA A 177 -1.89 11.27 -14.70
C ALA A 177 -2.46 11.61 -13.32
N VAL A 178 -3.40 12.56 -13.23
CA VAL A 178 -4.09 12.89 -11.98
C VAL A 178 -4.92 11.70 -11.51
N ASP A 179 -5.67 11.05 -12.40
CA ASP A 179 -6.46 9.85 -12.07
C ASP A 179 -5.58 8.69 -11.59
N MET A 180 -4.46 8.43 -12.29
CA MET A 180 -3.43 7.46 -11.89
C MET A 180 -2.88 7.77 -10.49
N ALA A 181 -2.62 9.04 -10.20
CA ALA A 181 -2.07 9.47 -8.94
C ALA A 181 -3.07 9.30 -7.78
N MET A 182 -4.31 9.77 -7.96
CA MET A 182 -5.38 9.60 -6.98
C MET A 182 -5.61 8.13 -6.66
N LEU A 183 -5.58 7.28 -7.69
CA LEU A 183 -5.67 5.84 -7.51
C LEU A 183 -4.48 5.25 -6.75
N GLY A 184 -3.24 5.54 -7.15
CA GLY A 184 -2.06 5.00 -6.47
C GLY A 184 -2.06 5.35 -4.98
N VAL A 185 -2.48 6.58 -4.66
CA VAL A 185 -2.71 7.03 -3.27
C VAL A 185 -3.84 6.25 -2.61
N ALA A 186 -4.94 6.00 -3.30
CA ALA A 186 -6.08 5.32 -2.70
C ALA A 186 -5.82 3.81 -2.46
N VAL A 187 -5.14 3.15 -3.40
CA VAL A 187 -4.68 1.76 -3.26
C VAL A 187 -3.68 1.65 -2.11
N SER A 188 -2.69 2.54 -2.06
CA SER A 188 -1.72 2.56 -0.96
C SER A 188 -2.37 2.86 0.39
N ARG A 189 -3.39 3.73 0.44
CA ARG A 189 -4.17 4.00 1.67
C ARG A 189 -5.00 2.79 2.09
N SER A 190 -5.61 2.08 1.14
CA SER A 190 -6.38 0.86 1.44
C SER A 190 -5.49 -0.26 1.97
N SER A 191 -4.29 -0.44 1.39
CA SER A 191 -3.31 -1.41 1.89
C SER A 191 -2.71 -0.99 3.23
N ALA A 192 -2.44 0.31 3.44
CA ALA A 192 -1.92 0.83 4.70
C ALA A 192 -2.94 0.76 5.84
N PHE A 193 -4.24 0.93 5.56
CA PHE A 193 -5.30 0.75 6.55
C PHE A 193 -5.37 -0.70 7.02
N LEU A 194 -5.16 -1.67 6.11
CA LEU A 194 -5.05 -3.09 6.45
C LEU A 194 -3.74 -3.41 7.21
N ALA A 195 -2.66 -2.66 6.95
CA ALA A 195 -1.35 -2.87 7.58
C ALA A 195 -1.15 -2.12 8.92
N GLY A 196 -1.95 -1.10 9.24
CA GLY A 196 -1.85 -0.33 10.49
C GLY A 196 -0.65 0.64 10.56
N GLU A 197 -0.11 1.04 9.42
CA GLU A 197 1.11 1.88 9.30
C GLU A 197 0.81 3.36 8.99
N VAL A 198 1.71 4.25 9.40
CA VAL A 198 1.66 5.69 9.05
C VAL A 198 2.24 5.87 7.64
N LEU A 199 1.44 5.52 6.63
CA LEU A 199 1.77 5.58 5.20
C LEU A 199 2.38 6.91 4.75
N TRP A 200 1.85 8.02 5.26
CA TRP A 200 2.17 9.34 4.75
C TRP A 200 3.64 9.72 4.95
N ARG A 201 4.23 9.46 6.11
CA ARG A 201 5.62 9.87 6.41
C ARG A 201 6.63 9.09 5.58
N ASP A 202 6.40 7.79 5.42
CA ASP A 202 7.25 6.94 4.58
C ASP A 202 7.16 7.32 3.09
N MET A 203 5.94 7.52 2.60
CA MET A 203 5.69 7.97 1.23
C MET A 203 6.34 9.34 0.96
N PHE A 204 6.26 10.29 1.90
CA PHE A 204 6.93 11.59 1.78
C PHE A 204 8.45 11.48 1.77
N ARG A 205 9.02 10.62 2.63
CA ARG A 205 10.46 10.38 2.65
C ARG A 205 10.95 9.80 1.33
N SER A 206 10.25 8.81 0.79
CA SER A 206 10.56 8.22 -0.52
C SER A 206 10.42 9.23 -1.65
N LEU A 207 9.34 10.03 -1.64
CA LEU A 207 9.10 11.08 -2.63
C LEU A 207 10.22 12.12 -2.62
N LEU A 208 10.61 12.63 -1.44
CA LEU A 208 11.68 13.61 -1.30
C LEU A 208 12.99 13.08 -1.86
N GLY A 209 13.33 11.81 -1.57
CA GLY A 209 14.52 11.15 -2.13
C GLY A 209 14.46 11.06 -3.66
N ALA A 210 13.33 10.62 -4.21
CA ALA A 210 13.13 10.52 -5.66
C ALA A 210 13.16 11.89 -6.36
N VAL A 211 12.55 12.92 -5.78
CA VAL A 211 12.56 14.29 -6.30
C VAL A 211 13.98 14.85 -6.26
N ALA A 212 14.69 14.72 -5.14
CA ALA A 212 16.07 15.20 -5.01
C ALA A 212 16.98 14.54 -6.06
N ALA A 213 16.88 13.22 -6.23
CA ALA A 213 17.65 12.48 -7.23
C ALA A 213 17.26 12.89 -8.66
N GLY A 214 15.96 12.94 -8.97
CA GLY A 214 15.46 13.33 -10.29
C GLY A 214 15.88 14.75 -10.68
N VAL A 215 15.84 15.70 -9.74
CA VAL A 215 16.32 17.07 -9.95
C VAL A 215 17.83 17.07 -10.15
N LEU A 216 18.61 16.41 -9.29
CA LEU A 216 20.06 16.41 -9.37
C LEU A 216 20.56 15.83 -10.70
N PHE A 217 20.14 14.62 -11.06
CA PHE A 217 20.62 13.94 -12.26
C PHE A 217 19.93 14.45 -13.53
N GLY A 218 18.63 14.74 -13.48
CA GLY A 218 17.88 15.25 -14.62
C GLY A 218 18.34 16.65 -15.04
N SER A 219 18.60 17.55 -14.07
CA SER A 219 19.06 18.90 -14.37
C SER A 219 20.42 18.94 -15.07
N GLN A 220 21.34 18.03 -14.74
CA GLN A 220 22.65 17.94 -15.40
C GLN A 220 22.51 17.63 -16.89
N VAL A 221 21.69 16.64 -17.25
CA VAL A 221 21.45 16.27 -18.65
C VAL A 221 20.69 17.39 -19.38
N LEU A 222 19.72 18.01 -18.71
CA LEU A 222 19.00 19.18 -19.21
C LEU A 222 19.94 20.35 -19.51
N LEU A 223 20.92 20.63 -18.64
CA LEU A 223 21.90 21.70 -18.80
C LEU A 223 22.94 21.41 -19.90
N LEU A 224 23.32 20.14 -20.08
CA LEU A 224 24.28 19.73 -21.11
C LEU A 224 23.64 19.60 -22.50
N GLY A 225 22.33 19.31 -22.58
CA GLY A 225 21.58 19.11 -23.81
C GLY A 225 20.50 20.16 -24.10
N VAL A 226 20.65 21.39 -23.55
CA VAL A 226 19.64 22.45 -23.72
C VAL A 226 19.34 22.69 -25.20
N GLY A 227 18.08 22.53 -25.58
CA GLY A 227 17.59 22.84 -26.93
C GLY A 227 17.75 21.72 -27.96
N GLU A 228 18.44 20.62 -27.62
CA GLU A 228 18.63 19.48 -28.51
C GLU A 228 17.56 18.39 -28.27
N PRO A 229 16.68 18.11 -29.25
CA PRO A 229 15.69 17.03 -29.15
C PRO A 229 16.29 15.65 -28.83
N SER A 230 17.53 15.41 -29.27
CA SER A 230 18.28 14.18 -29.08
C SER A 230 18.63 13.91 -27.61
N ALA A 231 18.58 14.91 -26.73
CA ALA A 231 18.81 14.75 -25.30
C ALA A 231 17.58 14.17 -24.56
N LEU A 232 16.38 14.22 -25.14
CA LEU A 232 15.14 13.79 -24.49
C LEU A 232 15.16 12.34 -23.99
N PRO A 233 15.56 11.33 -24.80
CA PRO A 233 15.63 9.94 -24.32
C PRO A 233 16.58 9.78 -23.13
N VAL A 234 17.69 10.53 -23.14
CA VAL A 234 18.69 10.49 -22.08
C VAL A 234 18.14 11.09 -20.79
N VAL A 235 17.44 12.23 -20.87
CA VAL A 235 16.80 12.86 -19.70
C VAL A 235 15.78 11.91 -19.06
N PHE A 236 14.87 11.33 -19.86
CA PHE A 236 13.88 10.38 -19.34
C PHE A 236 14.54 9.12 -18.76
N GLY A 237 15.55 8.57 -19.44
CA GLY A 237 16.31 7.42 -18.94
C GLY A 237 17.02 7.70 -17.62
N VAL A 238 17.72 8.83 -17.51
CA VAL A 238 18.43 9.23 -16.29
C VAL A 238 17.47 9.48 -15.14
N VAL A 239 16.35 10.19 -15.37
CA VAL A 239 15.33 10.39 -14.33
C VAL A 239 14.70 9.05 -13.92
N ALA A 240 14.38 8.17 -14.88
CA ALA A 240 13.84 6.84 -14.58
C ALA A 240 14.81 6.03 -13.72
N THR A 241 16.09 5.97 -14.10
CA THR A 241 17.13 5.26 -13.36
C THR A 241 17.32 5.85 -11.97
N ALA A 242 17.45 7.17 -11.84
CA ALA A 242 17.62 7.84 -10.56
C ALA A 242 16.44 7.57 -9.62
N VAL A 243 15.21 7.79 -10.10
CA VAL A 243 14.00 7.53 -9.31
C VAL A 243 13.92 6.04 -8.94
N THR A 244 14.25 5.13 -9.87
CA THR A 244 14.23 3.68 -9.61
C THR A 244 15.21 3.30 -8.51
N VAL A 245 16.47 3.75 -8.58
CA VAL A 245 17.50 3.46 -7.58
C VAL A 245 17.10 3.97 -6.20
N PHE A 246 16.59 5.19 -6.12
CA PHE A 246 16.20 5.79 -4.84
C PHE A 246 14.91 5.18 -4.27
N THR A 247 13.96 4.79 -5.12
CA THR A 247 12.72 4.14 -4.68
C THR A 247 12.97 2.70 -4.27
N LEU A 248 13.87 2.01 -4.96
CA LEU A 248 14.29 0.63 -4.69
C LEU A 248 15.52 0.55 -3.77
N ALA A 249 15.91 1.63 -3.09
CA ALA A 249 17.16 1.65 -2.31
C ALA A 249 17.27 0.43 -1.37
N ASP A 250 16.28 0.20 -0.50
CA ASP A 250 16.33 -0.93 0.44
C ASP A 250 16.33 -2.30 -0.28
N PRO A 251 15.46 -2.59 -1.27
CA PRO A 251 15.54 -3.81 -2.08
C PRO A 251 16.86 -4.02 -2.82
N VAL A 252 17.42 -2.97 -3.43
CA VAL A 252 18.66 -3.02 -4.22
C VAL A 252 19.82 -3.33 -3.30
N HIS A 253 19.91 -2.69 -2.14
CA HIS A 253 20.93 -3.01 -1.14
C HIS A 253 20.85 -4.48 -0.71
N ARG A 254 19.65 -5.04 -0.48
CA ARG A 254 19.49 -6.47 -0.16
C ARG A 254 19.90 -7.40 -1.31
N LEU A 255 19.66 -7.01 -2.56
CA LEU A 255 20.08 -7.79 -3.73
C LEU A 255 21.60 -7.73 -3.90
N LEU A 256 22.19 -6.55 -3.74
CA LEU A 256 23.64 -6.35 -3.79
C LEU A 256 24.33 -7.13 -2.68
N ASP A 257 23.82 -7.14 -1.46
CA ASP A 257 24.37 -7.97 -0.38
C ASP A 257 24.25 -9.47 -0.69
N ARG A 258 23.14 -9.91 -1.32
CA ARG A 258 22.98 -11.31 -1.74
C ARG A 258 23.98 -11.72 -2.80
N LEU A 259 24.35 -10.82 -3.70
CA LEU A 259 25.33 -11.07 -4.75
C LEU A 259 26.76 -10.97 -4.22
N ALA A 260 27.05 -9.95 -3.41
CA ALA A 260 28.36 -9.70 -2.82
C ALA A 260 28.75 -10.77 -1.77
N PHE A 261 27.78 -11.29 -1.02
CA PHE A 261 27.99 -12.29 0.03
C PHE A 261 27.29 -13.62 -0.29
N ALA A 262 27.21 -14.00 -1.57
CA ALA A 262 26.54 -15.22 -2.01
C ALA A 262 27.06 -16.49 -1.31
N GLY A 263 28.34 -16.51 -0.93
CA GLY A 263 29.01 -17.62 -0.25
C GLY A 263 28.94 -17.62 1.28
N ASP A 264 28.54 -16.52 1.94
CA ASP A 264 28.59 -16.42 3.40
C ASP A 264 27.23 -16.01 3.98
N GLY A 265 26.54 -16.99 4.58
CA GLY A 265 25.19 -16.83 5.12
C GLY A 265 25.14 -16.13 6.48
N VAL A 266 26.25 -16.10 7.23
CA VAL A 266 26.31 -15.53 8.58
C VAL A 266 26.50 -14.02 8.49
N MET A 267 27.45 -13.55 7.68
CA MET A 267 27.70 -12.13 7.44
C MET A 267 26.47 -11.39 6.88
N ARG A 268 25.65 -12.08 6.06
CA ARG A 268 24.37 -11.53 5.56
C ARG A 268 23.34 -11.30 6.67
N ARG A 269 23.32 -12.15 7.70
CA ARG A 269 22.41 -11.99 8.84
C ARG A 269 22.87 -10.83 9.72
N GLU A 270 24.17 -10.75 10.00
CA GLU A 270 24.75 -9.67 10.80
C GLU A 270 24.58 -8.29 10.14
N LEU A 271 24.79 -8.17 8.82
CA LEU A 271 24.55 -6.91 8.10
C LEU A 271 23.07 -6.54 8.01
N ALA A 272 22.17 -7.51 7.86
CA ALA A 272 20.73 -7.26 7.90
C ALA A 272 20.31 -6.77 9.29
N GLU A 273 20.86 -7.36 10.36
CA GLU A 273 20.59 -6.98 11.75
C GLU A 273 21.17 -5.59 12.08
N LEU A 274 22.38 -5.26 11.60
CA LEU A 274 23.00 -3.94 11.72
C LEU A 274 22.21 -2.86 10.97
N ARG A 275 21.63 -3.18 9.81
CA ARG A 275 20.78 -2.24 9.07
C ARG A 275 19.39 -2.10 9.66
N ASP A 276 18.80 -3.16 10.19
CA ASP A 276 17.52 -3.08 10.91
C ASP A 276 17.66 -2.25 12.18
N SER A 277 18.78 -2.38 12.90
CA SER A 277 19.12 -1.52 14.03
C SER A 277 19.48 -0.09 13.60
N ALA A 278 20.18 0.11 12.48
CA ALA A 278 20.43 1.45 11.90
C ALA A 278 19.18 2.13 11.33
N ALA A 279 18.19 1.39 10.85
CA ALA A 279 16.88 1.91 10.44
C ALA A 279 15.96 2.18 11.64
N ALA A 280 16.25 1.57 12.80
CA ALA A 280 15.64 1.91 14.08
C ALA A 280 16.31 3.15 14.73
N LEU A 281 17.58 3.44 14.42
CA LEU A 281 18.36 4.54 15.01
C LEU A 281 17.84 5.98 14.78
N PRO A 282 17.14 6.36 13.69
CA PRO A 282 16.55 7.69 13.57
C PRO A 282 15.33 7.90 14.48
N ARG A 283 14.83 6.84 15.12
CA ARG A 283 13.76 6.93 16.13
C ARG A 283 14.29 7.16 17.55
N LEU A 284 15.62 7.17 17.73
CA LEU A 284 16.29 7.19 19.03
C LEU A 284 16.73 8.58 19.52
N ALA A 285 16.68 9.64 18.70
CA ALA A 285 17.22 10.95 19.08
C ALA A 285 16.18 11.93 19.67
N GLU A 286 14.88 11.68 19.48
CA GLU A 286 13.82 12.53 20.02
C GLU A 286 13.04 11.78 21.10
N ALA A 287 13.65 11.67 22.28
CA ALA A 287 12.92 11.48 23.53
C ALA A 287 12.14 12.78 23.85
N VAL A 288 11.19 13.13 22.98
CA VAL A 288 10.13 14.09 23.31
C VAL A 288 9.31 13.43 24.42
N PRO A 289 8.99 14.12 25.52
CA PRO A 289 8.06 13.59 26.51
C PRO A 289 6.78 13.18 25.78
N VAL A 290 6.51 11.87 25.77
CA VAL A 290 5.36 11.31 25.08
C VAL A 290 4.11 11.90 25.73
N ASP A 291 3.42 12.77 24.99
CA ASP A 291 2.16 13.37 25.42
C ASP A 291 1.16 12.30 25.84
N ASP A 292 0.21 12.69 26.68
CA ASP A 292 -0.67 11.75 27.31
C ASP A 292 -1.54 10.99 26.30
N GLU A 293 -1.93 11.65 25.21
CA GLU A 293 -2.69 11.06 24.14
C GLU A 293 -1.81 10.21 23.17
N GLU A 294 -0.56 10.61 22.98
CA GLU A 294 0.44 9.89 22.18
C GLU A 294 0.71 8.51 22.76
N PHE A 295 0.92 8.41 24.08
CA PHE A 295 1.20 7.14 24.74
C PHE A 295 0.00 6.18 24.66
N VAL A 296 -1.22 6.67 24.90
CA VAL A 296 -2.45 5.87 24.74
C VAL A 296 -2.55 5.31 23.33
N ARG A 297 -2.21 6.13 22.32
CA ARG A 297 -2.18 5.70 20.92
C ARG A 297 -1.14 4.61 20.68
N LEU A 298 0.06 4.73 21.26
CA LEU A 298 1.11 3.71 21.18
C LEU A 298 0.68 2.41 21.86
N THR A 299 0.10 2.47 23.06
CA THR A 299 -0.42 1.30 23.79
C THR A 299 -1.50 0.58 22.98
N ARG A 300 -2.44 1.33 22.38
CA ARG A 300 -3.47 0.73 21.52
C ARG A 300 -2.87 0.03 20.30
N ARG A 301 -1.84 0.62 19.67
CA ARG A 301 -1.15 -0.03 18.53
C ARG A 301 -0.41 -1.29 18.97
N ALA A 302 0.23 -1.26 20.14
CA ALA A 302 0.91 -2.43 20.70
C ALA A 302 -0.08 -3.57 21.03
N LEU A 303 -1.23 -3.26 21.62
CA LEU A 303 -2.31 -4.23 21.87
C LEU A 303 -2.83 -4.87 20.57
N ALA A 304 -3.03 -4.06 19.53
CA ALA A 304 -3.44 -4.58 18.21
C ALA A 304 -2.35 -5.46 17.54
N ALA A 305 -1.08 -5.22 17.87
CA ALA A 305 0.06 -6.00 17.41
C ALA A 305 0.43 -7.18 18.35
N TYR A 306 -0.33 -7.44 19.41
CA TYR A 306 0.02 -8.41 20.46
C TYR A 306 0.35 -9.82 19.92
N GLY A 307 -0.38 -10.27 18.89
CA GLY A 307 -0.19 -11.58 18.26
C GLY A 307 1.05 -11.68 17.35
N ASP A 308 1.75 -10.59 17.09
CA ASP A 308 2.85 -10.50 16.14
C ASP A 308 4.09 -9.87 16.80
N LEU A 309 5.01 -10.74 17.24
CA LEU A 309 6.21 -10.33 17.97
C LEU A 309 7.13 -9.44 17.12
N ALA A 310 7.19 -9.68 15.81
CA ALA A 310 7.99 -8.87 14.89
C ALA A 310 7.41 -7.46 14.71
N LYS A 311 6.09 -7.28 14.83
CA LYS A 311 5.50 -5.93 14.88
C LYS A 311 5.74 -5.25 16.21
N LEU A 312 5.76 -5.99 17.32
CA LEU A 312 6.04 -5.43 18.65
C LEU A 312 7.46 -4.87 18.78
N THR A 313 8.47 -5.45 18.11
CA THR A 313 9.85 -4.90 18.12
C THR A 313 9.90 -3.48 17.55
N SER A 314 8.97 -3.11 16.67
CA SER A 314 8.88 -1.77 16.08
C SER A 314 8.18 -0.74 16.99
N SER A 315 7.55 -1.19 18.08
CA SER A 315 6.82 -0.35 19.02
C SER A 315 7.79 0.47 19.88
N PRO A 316 7.64 1.80 19.99
CA PRO A 316 8.45 2.61 20.90
C PRO A 316 8.37 2.17 22.38
N LEU A 317 7.31 1.44 22.75
CA LEU A 317 7.11 0.95 24.12
C LEU A 317 8.13 -0.13 24.54
N VAL A 318 8.88 -0.74 23.61
CA VAL A 318 9.93 -1.73 23.96
C VAL A 318 11.13 -1.10 24.67
N HIS A 319 11.24 0.24 24.63
CA HIS A 319 12.28 1.02 25.29
C HIS A 319 11.81 1.66 26.60
N MET A 320 10.65 1.26 27.13
CA MET A 320 10.22 1.75 28.43
C MET A 320 11.20 1.30 29.53
N PRO A 321 11.54 2.16 30.51
CA PRO A 321 12.40 1.82 31.64
C PRO A 321 12.05 0.49 32.32
N VAL A 322 10.75 0.21 32.52
CA VAL A 322 10.29 -1.06 33.10
C VAL A 322 10.60 -2.28 32.22
N VAL A 323 10.53 -2.14 30.90
CA VAL A 323 10.88 -3.21 29.94
C VAL A 323 12.39 -3.41 29.94
N GLU A 324 13.16 -2.32 29.83
CA GLU A 324 14.63 -2.39 29.84
C GLU A 324 15.19 -2.99 31.12
N ARG A 325 14.59 -2.66 32.28
CA ARG A 325 14.92 -3.25 33.58
C ARG A 325 14.70 -4.78 33.58
N ARG A 326 13.52 -5.24 33.16
CA ARG A 326 13.18 -6.68 33.10
C ARG A 326 14.05 -7.47 32.12
N VAL A 327 14.35 -6.88 30.95
CA VAL A 327 15.23 -7.48 29.94
C VAL A 327 16.65 -7.67 30.50
N ARG A 328 17.17 -6.63 31.18
CA ARG A 328 18.50 -6.67 31.80
C ARG A 328 18.60 -7.68 32.94
N GLU A 329 17.56 -7.80 33.77
CA GLU A 329 17.47 -8.78 34.86
C GLU A 329 17.49 -10.23 34.34
N ARG A 330 16.94 -10.49 33.14
CA ARG A 330 16.96 -11.81 32.50
C ARG A 330 18.24 -12.13 31.73
N GLY A 331 19.20 -11.18 31.66
CA GLY A 331 20.42 -11.33 30.86
C GLY A 331 20.16 -11.39 29.35
N ALA A 332 18.99 -10.94 28.91
CA ALA A 332 18.55 -10.93 27.52
C ALA A 332 18.85 -9.56 26.88
N GLY A 333 19.09 -9.49 25.58
CA GLY A 333 19.61 -8.26 24.96
C GLY A 333 19.18 -8.03 23.52
N GLN A 334 18.57 -9.03 22.88
CA GLN A 334 18.14 -8.94 21.50
C GLN A 334 16.82 -8.16 21.38
N PRO A 335 16.53 -7.52 20.24
CA PRO A 335 15.28 -6.80 20.03
C PRO A 335 14.03 -7.66 20.26
N LEU A 336 14.08 -8.95 19.93
CA LEU A 336 12.99 -9.90 20.16
C LEU A 336 12.73 -10.13 21.65
N ASP A 337 13.76 -10.11 22.49
CA ASP A 337 13.62 -10.25 23.94
C ASP A 337 12.84 -9.06 24.51
N ARG A 338 13.14 -7.83 24.05
CA ARG A 338 12.40 -6.63 24.45
C ARG A 338 10.94 -6.67 24.03
N ALA A 339 10.67 -7.17 22.83
CA ALA A 339 9.30 -7.37 22.34
C ALA A 339 8.55 -8.45 23.15
N ALA A 340 9.24 -9.51 23.56
CA ALA A 340 8.68 -10.56 24.40
C ALA A 340 8.34 -10.03 25.80
N GLU A 341 9.21 -9.22 26.39
CA GLU A 341 8.94 -8.54 27.66
C GLU A 341 7.78 -7.55 27.55
N LEU A 342 7.73 -6.74 26.49
CA LEU A 342 6.58 -5.85 26.27
C LEU A 342 5.28 -6.66 26.13
N LYS A 343 5.31 -7.78 25.42
CA LYS A 343 4.15 -8.68 25.29
C LYS A 343 3.71 -9.21 26.65
N GLN A 344 4.64 -9.66 27.49
CA GLN A 344 4.35 -10.10 28.85
C GLN A 344 3.76 -8.98 29.70
N LEU A 345 4.32 -7.77 29.65
CA LEU A 345 3.84 -6.62 30.39
C LEU A 345 2.41 -6.22 29.98
N LEU A 346 2.11 -6.26 28.68
CA LEU A 346 0.75 -6.05 28.17
C LEU A 346 -0.22 -7.14 28.65
N LEU A 347 0.22 -8.41 28.65
CA LEU A 347 -0.59 -9.51 29.17
C LEU A 347 -0.90 -9.33 30.65
N GLU A 348 0.09 -9.00 31.47
CA GLU A 348 -0.09 -8.70 32.89
C GLU A 348 -1.07 -7.54 33.12
N SER A 349 -0.99 -6.51 32.29
CA SER A 349 -1.90 -5.37 32.38
C SER A 349 -3.33 -5.77 31.99
N ILE A 350 -3.49 -6.61 30.95
CA ILE A 350 -4.79 -7.17 30.57
C ILE A 350 -5.34 -8.05 31.69
N THR A 351 -4.53 -8.94 32.28
CA THR A 351 -5.00 -9.84 33.34
C THR A 351 -5.37 -9.10 34.63
N ARG A 352 -4.77 -7.94 34.91
CA ARG A 352 -5.21 -7.05 35.99
C ARG A 352 -6.62 -6.47 35.80
N LEU A 353 -7.13 -6.41 34.56
CA LEU A 353 -8.53 -6.03 34.30
C LEU A 353 -9.53 -7.13 34.61
N LYS A 354 -9.07 -8.37 34.86
CA LYS A 354 -9.94 -9.49 35.20
C LYS A 354 -10.57 -9.26 36.59
N PRO A 355 -11.90 -9.35 36.73
CA PRO A 355 -12.55 -9.30 38.04
C PRO A 355 -12.04 -10.39 38.99
N ARG A 356 -12.10 -10.13 40.30
CA ARG A 356 -11.55 -11.03 41.35
C ARG A 356 -12.37 -12.31 41.54
N ASP A 357 -13.64 -12.30 41.13
CA ASP A 357 -14.52 -13.46 41.17
C ASP A 357 -14.15 -14.43 40.04
N GLY A 358 -13.67 -15.61 40.43
CA GLY A 358 -12.79 -16.46 39.62
C GLY A 358 -13.44 -17.48 38.68
N GLU A 359 -14.44 -17.11 37.89
CA GLU A 359 -14.89 -17.90 36.72
C GLU A 359 -15.28 -16.96 35.57
N PHE A 360 -15.10 -17.37 34.31
CA PHE A 360 -15.44 -16.53 33.13
C PHE A 360 -16.85 -15.91 33.26
N GLY A 361 -16.93 -14.59 33.06
CA GLY A 361 -18.18 -13.83 33.10
C GLY A 361 -18.38 -12.94 31.88
N THR A 362 -19.65 -12.58 31.63
CA THR A 362 -20.09 -11.68 30.55
C THR A 362 -20.73 -10.40 31.10
N SER A 363 -20.61 -10.15 32.41
CA SER A 363 -21.16 -8.95 33.05
C SER A 363 -20.40 -7.69 32.62
N GLU A 364 -20.95 -6.53 32.99
CA GLU A 364 -20.35 -5.23 32.70
C GLU A 364 -18.90 -5.10 33.18
N GLU A 365 -18.54 -5.75 34.27
CA GLU A 365 -17.20 -5.69 34.87
C GLU A 365 -16.16 -6.45 34.03
N TRP A 366 -16.59 -7.49 33.33
CA TRP A 366 -15.73 -8.32 32.49
C TRP A 366 -15.44 -7.69 31.12
N ARG A 367 -16.20 -6.65 30.73
CA ARG A 367 -16.18 -6.13 29.36
C ARG A 367 -14.78 -5.75 28.88
N TYR A 368 -13.99 -5.02 29.68
CA TYR A 368 -12.68 -4.54 29.25
C TYR A 368 -11.64 -5.65 29.18
N PHE A 369 -11.73 -6.63 30.08
CA PHE A 369 -10.92 -7.84 30.00
C PHE A 369 -11.27 -8.65 28.75
N ASN A 370 -12.55 -8.96 28.55
CA ASN A 370 -13.00 -9.82 27.45
C ASN A 370 -12.66 -9.25 26.07
N VAL A 371 -12.88 -7.94 25.85
CA VAL A 371 -12.64 -7.28 24.54
C VAL A 371 -11.17 -7.16 24.16
N LEU A 372 -10.24 -7.34 25.12
CA LEU A 372 -8.80 -7.37 24.88
C LEU A 372 -8.29 -8.81 24.85
N TYR A 373 -8.62 -9.61 25.87
CA TYR A 373 -8.08 -10.95 26.05
C TYR A 373 -8.48 -11.89 24.90
N PHE A 374 -9.77 -12.00 24.59
CA PHE A 374 -10.19 -12.94 23.55
C PHE A 374 -9.73 -12.52 22.15
N PRO A 375 -9.89 -11.25 21.71
CA PRO A 375 -9.43 -10.86 20.38
C PRO A 375 -7.92 -10.83 20.19
N TYR A 376 -7.16 -10.40 21.20
CA TYR A 376 -5.71 -10.21 21.05
C TYR A 376 -4.87 -11.34 21.61
N VAL A 377 -5.21 -11.89 22.79
CA VAL A 377 -4.42 -12.94 23.44
C VAL A 377 -4.79 -14.32 22.91
N VAL A 378 -6.09 -14.63 22.85
CA VAL A 378 -6.59 -15.91 22.33
C VAL A 378 -6.69 -15.90 20.80
N GLY A 379 -6.86 -14.72 20.19
CA GLY A 379 -6.93 -14.57 18.73
C GLY A 379 -8.34 -14.79 18.15
N LEU A 380 -9.38 -14.70 18.98
CA LEU A 380 -10.78 -14.85 18.59
C LEU A 380 -11.23 -13.72 17.66
N ARG A 381 -11.86 -14.04 16.53
CA ARG A 381 -12.32 -13.04 15.54
C ARG A 381 -13.83 -13.08 15.32
N PRO A 382 -14.62 -12.50 16.24
CA PRO A 382 -16.08 -12.66 16.26
C PRO A 382 -16.82 -12.12 15.03
N TYR A 383 -16.31 -11.06 14.39
CA TYR A 383 -16.97 -10.41 13.25
C TYR A 383 -16.36 -10.77 11.89
N ARG A 384 -15.49 -11.79 11.82
CA ARG A 384 -14.93 -12.25 10.54
C ARG A 384 -16.00 -13.04 9.78
N ARG A 385 -16.20 -12.74 8.49
CA ARG A 385 -17.09 -13.54 7.63
C ARG A 385 -16.64 -15.00 7.61
N GLY A 386 -17.54 -15.92 7.97
CA GLY A 386 -17.28 -17.36 8.06
C GLY A 386 -16.63 -17.82 9.37
N ALA A 387 -16.69 -17.04 10.45
CA ALA A 387 -16.25 -17.50 11.77
C ALA A 387 -17.11 -18.68 12.25
N THR A 388 -16.46 -19.81 12.58
CA THR A 388 -17.12 -21.04 13.03
C THR A 388 -16.73 -21.41 14.45
N HIS A 389 -17.60 -22.15 15.15
CA HIS A 389 -17.38 -22.60 16.53
C HIS A 389 -16.44 -23.82 16.66
N HIS A 390 -15.91 -24.33 15.53
CA HIS A 390 -15.11 -25.55 15.52
C HIS A 390 -13.73 -25.32 16.13
N GLY A 391 -13.38 -26.12 17.15
CA GLY A 391 -12.08 -26.07 17.83
C GLY A 391 -11.99 -25.08 19.01
N LEU A 392 -13.07 -24.37 19.35
CA LEU A 392 -13.10 -23.47 20.50
C LEU A 392 -13.28 -24.22 21.83
N SER A 393 -12.52 -23.81 22.85
CA SER A 393 -12.72 -24.27 24.24
C SER A 393 -14.05 -23.80 24.83
N GLY A 394 -14.43 -24.30 26.00
CA GLY A 394 -15.71 -23.95 26.66
C GLY A 394 -15.88 -22.44 26.86
N ASP A 395 -14.86 -21.78 27.39
CA ASP A 395 -14.88 -20.33 27.64
C ASP A 395 -14.81 -19.51 26.35
N GLU A 396 -14.01 -19.94 25.37
CA GLU A 396 -13.93 -19.30 24.06
C GLU A 396 -15.27 -19.32 23.32
N ARG A 397 -16.01 -20.42 23.43
CA ARG A 397 -17.34 -20.55 22.83
C ARG A 397 -18.33 -19.59 23.49
N ARG A 398 -18.35 -19.52 24.83
CA ARG A 398 -19.21 -18.59 25.58
C ARG A 398 -18.86 -17.13 25.25
N ALA A 399 -17.57 -16.80 25.16
CA ALA A 399 -17.11 -15.47 24.78
C ALA A 399 -17.52 -15.12 23.33
N PHE A 400 -17.34 -16.05 22.39
CA PHE A 400 -17.74 -15.85 21.00
C PHE A 400 -19.25 -15.58 20.88
N GLU A 401 -20.07 -16.39 21.55
CA GLU A 401 -21.53 -16.23 21.57
C GLU A 401 -21.93 -14.87 22.14
N TRP A 402 -21.32 -14.45 23.26
CA TRP A 402 -21.54 -13.13 23.84
C TRP A 402 -21.18 -12.00 22.87
N PHE A 403 -20.05 -12.10 22.15
CA PHE A 403 -19.66 -11.08 21.17
C PHE A 403 -20.67 -10.94 20.03
N VAL A 404 -21.18 -12.05 19.50
CA VAL A 404 -22.11 -12.02 18.36
C VAL A 404 -23.52 -11.61 18.78
N THR A 405 -23.94 -11.95 20.00
CA THR A 405 -25.32 -11.72 20.47
C THR A 405 -25.52 -10.39 21.20
N GLN A 406 -24.57 -9.98 22.05
CA GLN A 406 -24.76 -8.86 22.98
C GLN A 406 -23.86 -7.65 22.67
N VAL A 407 -22.83 -7.82 21.85
CA VAL A 407 -21.85 -6.75 21.58
C VAL A 407 -21.89 -6.37 20.10
N PRO A 408 -22.48 -5.22 19.72
CA PRO A 408 -22.33 -4.70 18.36
C PRO A 408 -20.85 -4.39 18.04
N GLU A 409 -20.45 -4.51 16.78
CA GLU A 409 -19.05 -4.28 16.37
C GLU A 409 -18.55 -2.88 16.77
N ARG A 410 -19.39 -1.86 16.63
CA ARG A 410 -19.08 -0.49 17.10
C ARG A 410 -18.85 -0.42 18.61
N THR A 411 -19.60 -1.18 19.40
CA THR A 411 -19.45 -1.24 20.86
C THR A 411 -18.14 -1.93 21.23
N LEU A 412 -17.78 -3.02 20.54
CA LEU A 412 -16.46 -3.65 20.70
C LEU A 412 -15.35 -2.61 20.53
N TYR A 413 -15.35 -1.87 19.42
CA TYR A 413 -14.31 -0.86 19.15
C TYR A 413 -14.26 0.23 20.23
N ASN A 414 -15.41 0.68 20.71
CA ASN A 414 -15.47 1.69 21.78
C ASN A 414 -14.90 1.14 23.09
N TRP A 415 -15.26 -0.08 23.48
CA TRP A 415 -14.73 -0.72 24.68
C TRP A 415 -13.25 -1.01 24.57
N GLN A 416 -12.74 -1.44 23.41
CA GLN A 416 -11.31 -1.59 23.18
C GLN A 416 -10.56 -0.26 23.29
N LYS A 417 -11.13 0.84 22.77
CA LYS A 417 -10.55 2.18 22.91
C LYS A 417 -10.45 2.60 24.38
N THR A 418 -11.49 2.36 25.17
CA THR A 418 -11.49 2.68 26.60
C THR A 418 -10.56 1.76 27.38
N ALA A 419 -10.56 0.46 27.12
CA ALA A 419 -9.67 -0.50 27.76
C ALA A 419 -8.20 -0.18 27.48
N ALA A 420 -7.85 0.22 26.25
CA ALA A 420 -6.49 0.64 25.91
C ALA A 420 -6.02 1.87 26.72
N LYS A 421 -6.92 2.79 27.10
CA LYS A 421 -6.60 3.90 28.01
C LYS A 421 -6.28 3.39 29.42
N LEU A 422 -7.08 2.45 29.94
CA LEU A 422 -6.82 1.84 31.25
C LEU A 422 -5.46 1.12 31.29
N ILE A 423 -5.13 0.37 30.22
CA ILE A 423 -3.81 -0.27 30.09
C ILE A 423 -2.70 0.78 30.03
N ALA A 424 -2.89 1.86 29.27
CA ALA A 424 -1.90 2.93 29.18
C ALA A 424 -1.63 3.59 30.54
N ASP A 425 -2.67 3.86 31.31
CA ASP A 425 -2.53 4.43 32.66
C ASP A 425 -1.83 3.46 33.62
N ASP A 426 -2.15 2.17 33.54
CA ASP A 426 -1.50 1.12 34.33
C ASP A 426 0.00 1.00 34.01
N LEU A 427 0.35 0.94 32.71
CA LEU A 427 1.73 0.92 32.24
C LEU A 427 2.53 2.14 32.70
N ARG A 428 1.90 3.32 32.74
CA ARG A 428 2.56 4.55 33.25
C ARG A 428 2.83 4.48 34.74
N ARG A 429 1.88 4.01 35.53
CA ARG A 429 2.07 3.85 36.98
C ARG A 429 3.23 2.90 37.25
N GLY A 430 3.29 1.79 36.53
CA GLY A 430 4.41 0.84 36.60
C GLY A 430 5.74 1.37 36.08
N ASN A 431 5.73 2.38 35.19
CA ASN A 431 6.94 3.00 34.66
C ASN A 431 7.51 4.12 35.55
N ARG A 432 6.72 4.67 36.48
CA ARG A 432 7.17 5.68 37.46
C ARG A 432 7.81 5.05 38.71
N GLN A 433 7.73 3.72 38.84
CA GLN A 433 8.35 2.92 39.91
C GLN A 433 9.59 2.20 39.37
#